data_AF-A0A957DDE6-F1
#
_entry.id   AF-A0A957DDE6-F1
#
_cell.length_a   1.000
_cell.length_b   1.000
_cell.length_c   1.000
_cell.angle_alpha   90.00
_cell.angle_beta   90.00
_cell.angle_gamma   90.00
#
_symmetry.space_group_name_H-M   'P 1'
#
loop_
_entity.id
_entity.type
_entity.pdbx_description
1 polymer ?
#
loop_
_entity_poly.entity_id
_entity_poly.type
_entity_poly.pdbx_seq_one_letter_code
_entity_poly.pdbx_strand_id
1 'polypeptide(L)'
;DKPSLLSNLLRVGTARITTAAQQGAIYFDYIDDPLRVSETINEVRQQVRLLDAGREQATMRTAIEKHFQVPPTYQEVAPEEEGEASSSPPSPPRKSAWARFRERFAYRVETGDTVTYRKHLFVLVGQTWMHVGVLIIIAVVAWFVRITPVIIGAFVALLIDLASLVWRVEDWRNDTFQLTPRYVIDIDRRPFGFGESRKQAQLSDIQNVNADRPNLLATMFNYGFVYVETAGTNANITFENVVDPNRIQSDIFKRREQFLQQQRVREGEQRRKEYAVLLDVYKQATEQERIPNRTRP
;
A
#
# COMPACT_ATOMS: atom_id res chain seq x y z
N ASP A 1 20.52 28.49 15.40
CA ASP A 1 20.63 29.91 15.79
C ASP A 1 21.68 30.14 16.84
N LYS A 2 22.24 31.36 16.92
CA LYS A 2 23.21 31.72 17.96
C LYS A 2 22.48 31.72 19.32
N PRO A 3 22.98 31.01 20.35
CA PRO A 3 22.30 30.91 21.63
C PRO A 3 22.23 32.28 22.33
N SER A 4 21.10 32.57 22.97
CA SER A 4 20.94 33.77 23.80
C SER A 4 21.62 33.55 25.16
N LEU A 5 22.06 34.62 25.84
CA LEU A 5 22.70 34.49 27.16
C LEU A 5 21.81 33.78 28.19
N LEU A 6 20.48 33.97 28.09
CA LEU A 6 19.49 33.29 28.92
C LEU A 6 19.37 31.79 28.61
N SER A 7 19.46 31.37 27.34
CA SER A 7 19.39 29.95 26.97
C SER A 7 20.62 29.17 27.46
N ASN A 8 21.78 29.82 27.50
CA ASN A 8 23.02 29.20 28.01
C ASN A 8 23.00 29.02 29.54
N LEU A 9 22.37 29.96 30.27
CA LEU A 9 22.21 29.87 31.72
C LEU A 9 21.22 28.78 32.14
N LEU A 10 20.13 28.60 31.37
CA LEU A 10 19.08 27.62 31.67
C LEU A 10 19.36 26.22 31.07
N ARG A 11 20.46 26.05 30.32
CA ARG A 11 20.80 24.79 29.62
C ARG A 11 19.70 24.26 28.69
N VAL A 12 18.83 25.13 28.17
CA VAL A 12 17.76 24.73 27.23
C VAL A 12 18.17 25.12 25.81
N GLY A 13 17.98 24.24 24.84
CA GLY A 13 18.29 24.53 23.44
C GLY A 13 17.66 23.56 22.45
N THR A 14 18.08 23.64 21.19
CA THR A 14 17.60 22.79 20.10
C THR A 14 18.70 21.85 19.62
N ALA A 15 18.41 20.56 19.51
CA ALA A 15 19.30 19.59 18.84
C ALA A 15 18.76 19.28 17.44
N ARG A 16 19.64 19.31 16.43
CA ARG A 16 19.29 19.02 15.03
C ARG A 16 19.97 17.72 14.60
N ILE A 17 19.18 16.79 14.09
CA ILE A 17 19.67 15.53 13.53
C ILE A 17 19.40 15.49 12.04
N THR A 18 20.43 15.29 11.24
CA THR A 18 20.30 15.08 9.79
C THR A 18 20.27 13.59 9.51
N THR A 19 19.11 13.05 9.15
CA THR A 19 18.91 11.66 8.71
C THR A 19 19.15 11.52 7.21
N ALA A 20 19.65 10.36 6.78
CA ALA A 20 19.89 10.05 5.36
C ALA A 20 18.62 9.67 4.58
N ALA A 21 17.47 9.57 5.24
CA ALA A 21 16.18 9.33 4.60
C ALA A 21 15.69 10.59 3.87
N GLN A 22 14.88 10.43 2.83
CA GLN A 22 14.25 11.53 2.06
C GLN A 22 13.36 12.49 2.89
N GLN A 23 13.14 12.19 4.18
CA GLN A 23 12.46 13.06 5.13
C GLN A 23 13.51 13.80 5.95
N GLY A 24 13.53 15.13 5.82
CA GLY A 24 14.59 16.05 6.26
C GLY A 24 14.94 16.03 7.76
N ALA A 25 15.79 16.99 8.15
CA ALA A 25 16.36 17.04 9.49
C ALA A 25 15.28 17.04 10.59
N ILE A 26 15.47 16.19 11.61
CA ILE A 26 14.62 16.13 12.79
C ILE A 26 15.14 17.16 13.79
N TYR A 27 14.25 18.06 14.22
CA TYR A 27 14.54 19.10 15.21
C TYR A 27 13.91 18.69 16.54
N PHE A 28 14.73 18.66 17.58
CA PHE A 28 14.28 18.53 18.95
C PHE A 28 14.37 19.91 19.58
N ASP A 29 13.23 20.59 19.64
CA ASP A 29 13.13 21.92 20.25
C ASP A 29 12.81 21.81 21.75
N TYR A 30 13.25 22.81 22.52
CA TYR A 30 12.97 22.94 23.97
C TYR A 30 13.42 21.73 24.80
N ILE A 31 14.57 21.14 24.47
CA ILE A 31 15.16 20.05 25.26
C ILE A 31 16.09 20.61 26.33
N ASP A 32 15.98 20.03 27.52
CA ASP A 32 16.95 20.21 28.60
C ASP A 32 18.28 19.54 28.21
N ASP A 33 19.38 20.28 28.32
CA ASP A 33 20.74 19.85 28.02
C ASP A 33 20.92 19.22 26.60
N PRO A 34 20.86 20.04 25.53
CA PRO A 34 20.96 19.56 24.15
C PRO A 34 22.30 18.87 23.82
N LEU A 35 23.37 19.16 24.59
CA LEU A 35 24.67 18.52 24.43
C LEU A 35 24.60 17.05 24.85
N ARG A 36 24.01 16.78 26.01
CA ARG A 36 23.83 15.41 26.54
C ARG A 36 22.97 14.54 25.62
N VAL A 37 21.93 15.11 25.01
CA VAL A 37 21.08 14.41 24.02
C VAL A 37 21.91 14.05 22.78
N SER A 38 22.71 14.98 22.26
CA SER A 38 23.60 14.73 21.12
C SER A 38 24.62 13.62 21.40
N GLU A 39 25.27 13.64 22.56
CA GLU A 39 26.22 12.60 22.98
C GLU A 39 25.55 11.22 23.06
N THR A 40 24.41 11.12 23.73
CA THR A 40 23.65 9.87 23.87
C THR A 40 23.29 9.29 22.49
N ILE A 41 22.85 10.14 21.57
CA ILE A 41 22.49 9.71 20.20
C ILE A 41 23.73 9.25 19.43
N ASN A 42 24.86 9.95 19.58
CA ASN A 42 26.11 9.55 18.95
C ASN A 42 26.59 8.20 19.47
N GLU A 43 26.47 7.94 20.79
CA GLU A 43 26.78 6.66 21.42
C GLU A 43 25.88 5.54 20.90
N VAL A 44 24.56 5.73 20.92
CA VAL A 44 23.60 4.74 20.39
C VAL A 44 23.89 4.44 18.92
N ARG A 45 24.19 5.47 18.12
CA ARG A 45 24.55 5.30 16.71
C ARG A 45 25.85 4.52 16.54
N GLN A 46 26.86 4.75 17.39
CA GLN A 46 28.09 3.97 17.36
C GLN A 46 27.85 2.51 17.75
N GLN A 47 27.06 2.25 18.78
CA GLN A 47 26.69 0.89 19.19
C GLN A 47 25.96 0.14 18.08
N VAL A 48 24.96 0.78 17.44
CA VAL A 48 24.23 0.20 16.31
C VAL A 48 25.17 -0.09 15.14
N ARG A 49 26.08 0.83 14.80
CA ARG A 49 27.07 0.60 13.72
C ARG A 49 27.99 -0.58 14.00
N LEU A 50 28.43 -0.78 15.24
CA LEU A 50 29.28 -1.90 15.61
C LEU A 50 28.52 -3.23 15.49
N LEU A 51 27.26 -3.27 15.93
CA LEU A 51 26.39 -4.43 15.77
C LEU A 51 26.10 -4.74 14.30
N ASP A 52 25.81 -3.70 13.51
CA ASP A 52 25.53 -3.82 12.08
C ASP A 52 26.77 -4.25 11.30
N ALA A 53 27.96 -3.75 11.63
CA ALA A 53 29.21 -4.17 10.99
C ALA A 53 29.48 -5.68 11.19
N GLY A 54 29.20 -6.21 12.40
CA GLY A 54 29.30 -7.65 12.66
C GLY A 54 28.28 -8.47 11.88
N ARG A 55 27.03 -8.01 11.81
CA ARG A 55 25.96 -8.65 11.01
C ARG A 55 26.26 -8.61 9.52
N GLU A 56 26.74 -7.49 9.00
CA GLU A 56 27.15 -7.35 7.59
C GLU A 56 28.29 -8.32 7.27
N GLN A 57 29.33 -8.40 8.10
CA GLN A 57 30.41 -9.36 7.91
C GLN A 57 29.93 -10.81 7.95
N ALA A 58 29.03 -11.16 8.88
CA ALA A 58 28.45 -12.50 8.95
C ALA A 58 27.64 -12.83 7.68
N THR A 59 26.77 -11.94 7.22
CA THR A 59 25.96 -12.16 6.01
C THR A 59 26.81 -12.23 4.73
N MET A 60 27.90 -11.46 4.66
CA MET A 60 28.89 -11.53 3.57
C MET A 60 29.62 -12.87 3.57
N ARG A 61 30.07 -13.32 4.74
CA ARG A 61 30.74 -14.62 4.92
C ARG A 61 29.84 -15.75 4.45
N THR A 62 28.58 -15.79 4.88
CA THR A 62 27.62 -16.81 4.43
C THR A 62 27.40 -16.79 2.92
N ALA A 63 27.38 -15.61 2.29
CA ALA A 63 27.25 -15.49 0.83
C ALA A 63 28.48 -16.07 0.09
N ILE A 64 29.69 -15.84 0.62
CA ILE A 64 30.94 -16.39 0.09
C ILE A 64 30.96 -17.92 0.28
N GLU A 65 30.67 -18.41 1.48
CA GLU A 65 30.60 -19.85 1.78
C GLU A 65 29.63 -20.57 0.83
N LYS A 66 28.45 -19.98 0.59
CA LYS A 66 27.47 -20.49 -0.37
C LYS A 66 27.99 -20.50 -1.81
N HIS A 67 28.71 -19.46 -2.24
CA HIS A 67 29.25 -19.38 -3.60
C HIS A 67 30.33 -20.44 -3.86
N PHE A 68 31.26 -20.61 -2.90
CA PHE A 68 32.36 -21.56 -2.99
C PHE A 68 31.99 -22.97 -2.50
N GLN A 69 30.73 -23.21 -2.13
CA GLN A 69 30.22 -24.50 -1.62
C GLN A 69 31.01 -25.01 -0.40
N VAL A 70 31.52 -24.08 0.42
CA VAL A 70 32.22 -24.42 1.65
C VAL A 70 31.18 -24.90 2.67
N PRO A 71 31.30 -26.11 3.24
CA PRO A 71 30.37 -26.57 4.25
C PRO A 71 30.41 -25.61 5.45
N PRO A 72 29.26 -25.15 5.95
CA PRO A 72 29.21 -24.18 7.04
C PRO A 72 29.90 -24.76 8.28
N THR A 73 30.75 -23.96 8.93
CA THR A 73 31.47 -24.37 10.16
C THR A 73 30.50 -24.65 11.32
N TYR A 74 29.30 -24.09 11.25
CA TYR A 74 28.24 -24.28 12.24
C TYR A 74 26.96 -24.69 11.52
N GLN A 75 26.45 -25.87 11.88
CA GLN A 75 25.11 -26.29 11.52
C GLN A 75 24.17 -25.56 12.49
N GLU A 76 23.33 -24.64 11.99
CA GLU A 76 22.20 -24.16 12.79
C GLU A 76 21.41 -25.40 13.19
N VAL A 77 21.46 -25.74 14.48
CA VAL A 77 20.50 -26.66 15.07
C VAL A 77 19.18 -25.92 14.94
N ALA A 78 18.43 -26.23 13.87
CA ALA A 78 17.03 -25.89 13.82
C ALA A 78 16.47 -26.37 15.17
N PRO A 79 15.78 -25.50 15.93
CA PRO A 79 15.13 -25.95 17.16
C PRO A 79 14.42 -27.25 16.81
N GLU A 80 14.71 -28.33 17.55
CA GLU A 80 14.08 -29.62 17.35
C GLU A 80 12.60 -29.33 17.10
N GLU A 81 12.13 -29.65 15.89
CA GLU A 81 10.73 -29.61 15.58
C GLU A 81 10.11 -30.61 16.56
N GLU A 82 9.71 -30.14 17.74
CA GLU A 82 8.79 -30.82 18.63
C GLU A 82 7.62 -31.19 17.73
N GLY A 83 7.58 -32.46 17.33
CA GLY A 83 6.89 -32.91 16.13
C GLY A 83 5.65 -32.09 15.82
N GLU A 84 5.80 -31.11 14.92
CA GLU A 84 4.66 -30.46 14.30
C GLU A 84 4.06 -31.55 13.43
N ALA A 85 3.10 -32.25 14.03
CA ALA A 85 2.20 -33.16 13.34
C ALA A 85 1.84 -32.48 12.02
N SER A 86 2.14 -33.17 10.92
CA SER A 86 1.79 -32.81 9.54
C SER A 86 0.34 -32.33 9.48
N SER A 87 0.11 -31.07 9.81
CA SER A 87 -1.16 -30.40 9.59
C SER A 87 -1.06 -29.97 8.15
N SER A 88 -1.51 -30.85 7.27
CA SER A 88 -1.91 -30.49 5.92
C SER A 88 -2.57 -29.10 5.96
N PRO A 89 -2.23 -28.16 5.06
CA PRO A 89 -2.83 -26.83 5.08
C PRO A 89 -4.35 -27.00 5.21
N PRO A 90 -5.00 -26.40 6.22
CA PRO A 90 -6.43 -26.55 6.39
C PRO A 90 -7.09 -26.21 5.06
N SER A 91 -7.79 -27.19 4.49
CA SER A 91 -8.53 -26.98 3.24
C SER A 91 -9.41 -25.74 3.44
N PRO A 92 -9.38 -24.75 2.53
CA PRO A 92 -10.11 -23.52 2.75
C PRO A 92 -11.57 -23.88 3.02
N PRO A 93 -12.18 -23.38 4.12
CA PRO A 93 -13.51 -23.79 4.50
C PRO A 93 -14.46 -23.57 3.32
N ARG A 94 -15.26 -24.59 2.97
CA ARG A 94 -16.26 -24.49 1.89
C ARG A 94 -17.19 -23.33 2.23
N LYS A 95 -16.97 -22.17 1.59
CA LYS A 95 -17.71 -20.95 1.88
C LYS A 95 -19.20 -21.16 1.65
N SER A 96 -20.01 -20.99 2.71
CA SER A 96 -21.47 -21.02 2.65
C SER A 96 -21.99 -20.08 1.56
N ALA A 97 -23.14 -20.42 0.94
CA ALA A 97 -23.77 -19.56 -0.07
C ALA A 97 -24.01 -18.12 0.44
N TRP A 98 -24.29 -17.99 1.74
CA TRP A 98 -24.39 -16.70 2.44
C TRP A 98 -23.06 -15.96 2.55
N ALA A 99 -21.96 -16.67 2.79
CA ALA A 99 -20.62 -16.07 2.82
C ALA A 99 -20.22 -15.55 1.43
N ARG A 100 -20.53 -16.29 0.35
CA ARG A 100 -20.32 -15.85 -1.03
C ARG A 100 -21.18 -14.64 -1.40
N PHE A 101 -22.43 -14.60 -0.94
CA PHE A 101 -23.30 -13.43 -1.11
C PHE A 101 -22.76 -12.21 -0.37
N ARG A 102 -22.37 -12.36 0.90
CA ARG A 102 -21.79 -11.25 1.68
C ARG A 102 -20.49 -10.74 1.08
N GLU A 103 -19.60 -11.61 0.60
CA GLU A 103 -18.39 -11.22 -0.13
C GLU A 103 -18.70 -10.47 -1.43
N ARG A 104 -19.80 -10.82 -2.12
CA ARG A 104 -20.23 -10.13 -3.34
C ARG A 104 -20.64 -8.67 -3.09
N PHE A 105 -21.13 -8.36 -1.89
CA PHE A 105 -21.58 -7.02 -1.48
C PHE A 105 -20.66 -6.37 -0.43
N ALA A 106 -19.56 -7.02 -0.05
CA ALA A 106 -18.62 -6.46 0.91
C ALA A 106 -17.86 -5.29 0.28
N TYR A 107 -17.78 -4.17 1.01
CA TYR A 107 -17.05 -2.98 0.60
C TYR A 107 -15.53 -3.20 0.51
N ARG A 108 -15.03 -4.19 1.26
CA ARG A 108 -13.64 -4.64 1.29
C ARG A 108 -13.62 -6.16 1.21
N VAL A 109 -12.89 -6.69 0.24
CA VAL A 109 -12.66 -8.14 0.09
C VAL A 109 -11.17 -8.38 0.04
N GLU A 110 -10.66 -9.19 0.94
CA GLU A 110 -9.26 -9.62 0.95
C GLU A 110 -9.19 -10.99 0.29
N THR A 111 -8.56 -11.06 -0.88
CA THR A 111 -8.34 -12.31 -1.61
C THR A 111 -6.84 -12.55 -1.72
N GLY A 112 -6.30 -13.37 -0.82
CA GLY A 112 -4.85 -13.56 -0.70
C GLY A 112 -4.16 -12.25 -0.28
N ASP A 113 -3.23 -11.77 -1.09
CA ASP A 113 -2.49 -10.52 -0.85
C ASP A 113 -3.11 -9.29 -1.53
N THR A 114 -4.21 -9.48 -2.27
CA THR A 114 -4.95 -8.39 -2.93
C THR A 114 -6.13 -7.97 -2.08
N VAL A 115 -6.23 -6.66 -1.78
CA VAL A 115 -7.41 -6.08 -1.16
C VAL A 115 -8.19 -5.32 -2.23
N THR A 116 -9.45 -5.72 -2.44
CA THR A 116 -10.39 -5.04 -3.32
C THR A 116 -11.30 -4.12 -2.52
N TYR A 117 -11.36 -2.85 -2.90
CA TYR A 117 -12.28 -1.85 -2.38
C TYR A 117 -13.38 -1.56 -3.40
N ARG A 118 -14.57 -1.25 -2.91
CA ARG A 118 -15.73 -0.88 -3.72
C ARG A 118 -16.29 0.47 -3.30
N LYS A 119 -17.04 1.09 -4.21
CA LYS A 119 -17.77 2.33 -3.95
C LYS A 119 -18.76 2.17 -2.79
N HIS A 120 -18.98 3.23 -2.04
CA HIS A 120 -19.92 3.23 -0.92
C HIS A 120 -21.39 3.15 -1.40
N LEU A 121 -22.26 2.47 -0.66
CA LEU A 121 -23.68 2.29 -1.02
C LEU A 121 -24.45 3.62 -1.07
N PHE A 122 -24.02 4.63 -0.31
CA PHE A 122 -24.67 5.95 -0.32
C PHE A 122 -24.61 6.63 -1.68
N VAL A 123 -23.58 6.36 -2.49
CA VAL A 123 -23.51 6.87 -3.87
C VAL A 123 -24.68 6.35 -4.68
N LEU A 124 -24.96 5.05 -4.54
CA LEU A 124 -26.09 4.41 -5.21
C LEU A 124 -27.41 5.01 -4.73
N VAL A 125 -27.59 5.20 -3.42
CA VAL A 125 -28.81 5.80 -2.84
C VAL A 125 -28.98 7.25 -3.34
N GLY A 126 -27.92 8.06 -3.27
CA GLY A 126 -27.89 9.45 -3.71
C GLY A 126 -28.11 9.64 -5.20
N GLN A 127 -27.83 8.62 -6.02
CA GLN A 127 -28.13 8.64 -7.46
C GLN A 127 -29.52 8.05 -7.77
N THR A 128 -30.02 7.12 -6.95
CA THR A 128 -31.24 6.35 -7.18
C THR A 128 -32.51 7.03 -6.65
N TRP A 129 -32.43 7.89 -5.64
CA TRP A 129 -33.63 8.49 -5.02
C TRP A 129 -34.49 9.29 -6.02
N MET A 130 -33.88 9.93 -7.03
CA MET A 130 -34.62 10.65 -8.08
C MET A 130 -35.49 9.70 -8.91
N HIS A 131 -34.99 8.49 -9.22
CA HIS A 131 -35.74 7.46 -9.93
C HIS A 131 -36.93 6.98 -9.09
N VAL A 132 -36.72 6.75 -7.79
CA VAL A 132 -37.81 6.42 -6.86
C VAL A 132 -38.87 7.53 -6.82
N GLY A 133 -38.45 8.80 -6.80
CA GLY A 133 -39.35 9.96 -6.87
C GLY A 133 -40.17 10.00 -8.16
N VAL A 134 -39.54 9.77 -9.32
CA VAL A 134 -40.21 9.71 -10.62
C VAL A 134 -41.23 8.55 -10.65
N LEU A 135 -40.87 7.38 -10.14
CA LEU A 135 -41.79 6.23 -10.03
C LEU A 135 -43.01 6.55 -9.16
N ILE A 136 -42.81 7.22 -8.02
CA ILE A 136 -43.91 7.66 -7.16
C ILE A 136 -44.82 8.64 -7.91
N ILE A 137 -44.25 9.63 -8.62
CA ILE A 137 -45.02 10.61 -9.40
C ILE A 137 -45.82 9.91 -10.49
N ILE A 138 -45.21 9.00 -11.26
CA ILE A 138 -45.89 8.23 -12.32
C ILE A 138 -47.04 7.42 -11.72
N ALA A 139 -46.82 6.74 -10.59
CA ALA A 139 -47.85 5.95 -9.91
C ALA A 139 -49.02 6.81 -9.42
N VAL A 140 -48.72 7.99 -8.85
CA VAL A 140 -49.74 8.96 -8.40
C VAL A 140 -50.54 9.49 -9.60
N VAL A 141 -49.89 9.93 -10.66
CA VAL A 141 -50.56 10.43 -11.88
C VAL A 141 -51.46 9.35 -12.50
N ALA A 142 -50.96 8.12 -12.62
CA ALA A 142 -51.74 7.00 -13.13
C ALA A 142 -52.97 6.70 -12.24
N TRP A 143 -52.82 6.77 -10.91
CA TRP A 143 -53.89 6.56 -9.95
C TRP A 143 -55.04 7.57 -10.08
N PHE A 144 -54.70 8.85 -10.30
CA PHE A 144 -55.66 9.95 -10.40
C PHE A 144 -56.31 10.09 -11.78
N VAL A 145 -55.55 9.93 -12.88
CA VAL A 145 -56.05 10.24 -14.23
C VAL A 145 -56.88 9.11 -14.81
N ARG A 146 -56.52 7.83 -14.57
CA ARG A 146 -57.24 6.62 -15.02
C ARG A 146 -57.68 6.59 -16.50
N ILE A 147 -56.95 7.28 -17.38
CA ILE A 147 -57.17 7.27 -18.84
C ILE A 147 -56.23 6.25 -19.49
N THR A 148 -56.74 5.35 -20.35
CA THR A 148 -55.98 4.24 -20.95
C THR A 148 -54.64 4.64 -21.59
N PRO A 149 -54.57 5.65 -22.49
CA PRO A 149 -53.28 6.08 -23.05
C PRO A 149 -52.30 6.62 -22.00
N VAL A 150 -52.78 7.24 -20.93
CA VAL A 150 -51.93 7.73 -19.83
C VAL A 150 -51.35 6.57 -19.03
N ILE A 151 -52.13 5.51 -18.81
CA ILE A 151 -51.66 4.28 -18.14
C ILE A 151 -50.59 3.57 -18.98
N ILE A 152 -50.79 3.48 -20.31
CA ILE A 152 -49.81 2.90 -21.22
C ILE A 152 -48.51 3.73 -21.22
N GLY A 153 -48.62 5.06 -21.30
CA GLY A 153 -47.46 5.95 -21.24
C GLY A 153 -46.71 5.84 -19.90
N ALA A 154 -47.43 5.79 -18.78
CA ALA A 154 -46.87 5.56 -17.45
C ALA A 154 -46.12 4.22 -17.35
N PHE A 155 -46.67 3.16 -17.93
CA PHE A 155 -46.03 1.84 -17.95
C PHE A 155 -44.74 1.84 -18.77
N VAL A 156 -44.73 2.46 -19.96
CA VAL A 156 -43.51 2.59 -20.78
C VAL A 156 -42.45 3.42 -20.05
N ALA A 157 -42.84 4.55 -19.44
CA ALA A 157 -41.93 5.38 -18.65
C ALA A 157 -41.33 4.61 -17.47
N LEU A 158 -42.13 3.77 -16.79
CA LEU A 158 -41.67 2.90 -15.72
C LEU A 158 -40.62 1.88 -16.21
N LEU A 159 -40.82 1.27 -17.38
CA LEU A 159 -39.84 0.32 -17.94
C LEU A 159 -38.52 1.01 -18.28
N ILE A 160 -38.57 2.22 -18.84
CA ILE A 160 -37.37 3.02 -19.17
C ILE A 160 -36.64 3.40 -17.88
N ASP A 161 -37.36 3.84 -16.85
CA ASP A 161 -36.79 4.21 -15.56
C ASP A 161 -36.13 3.00 -14.88
N LEU A 162 -36.80 1.84 -14.88
CA LEU A 162 -36.26 0.60 -14.34
C LEU A 162 -35.00 0.15 -15.09
N ALA A 163 -34.99 0.24 -16.42
CA ALA A 163 -33.80 -0.07 -17.21
C ALA A 163 -32.63 0.87 -16.88
N SER A 164 -32.90 2.17 -16.71
CA SER A 164 -31.90 3.16 -16.28
C SER A 164 -31.38 2.86 -14.88
N LEU A 165 -32.25 2.46 -13.96
CA LEU A 165 -31.88 2.08 -12.61
C LEU A 165 -30.94 0.87 -12.61
N VAL A 166 -31.30 -0.19 -13.35
CA VAL A 166 -30.47 -1.39 -13.51
C VAL A 166 -29.09 -1.02 -14.07
N TRP A 167 -29.04 -0.14 -15.07
CA TRP A 167 -27.78 0.34 -15.63
C TRP A 167 -26.88 0.99 -14.56
N ARG A 168 -27.42 1.88 -13.73
CA ARG A 168 -26.64 2.57 -12.67
C ARG A 168 -26.18 1.64 -11.57
N VAL A 169 -27.03 0.70 -11.16
CA VAL A 169 -26.67 -0.32 -10.16
C VAL A 169 -25.53 -1.19 -10.68
N GLU A 170 -25.60 -1.59 -11.94
CA GLU A 170 -24.58 -2.41 -12.58
C GLU A 170 -23.24 -1.66 -12.71
N ASP A 171 -23.28 -0.39 -13.11
CA ASP A 171 -22.11 0.51 -13.18
C ASP A 171 -21.42 0.65 -11.81
N TRP A 172 -22.18 1.03 -10.77
CA TRP A 172 -21.68 1.14 -9.40
C TRP A 172 -21.08 -0.17 -8.87
N ARG A 173 -21.66 -1.32 -9.25
CA ARG A 173 -21.20 -2.64 -8.78
C ARG A 173 -19.90 -3.07 -9.46
N ASN A 174 -19.71 -2.67 -10.70
CA ASN A 174 -18.64 -3.17 -11.55
C ASN A 174 -17.33 -2.40 -11.39
N ASP A 175 -17.40 -1.16 -10.89
CA ASP A 175 -16.22 -0.36 -10.59
C ASP A 175 -15.54 -0.85 -9.31
N THR A 176 -14.26 -1.21 -9.43
CA THR A 176 -13.50 -1.78 -8.33
C THR A 176 -12.08 -1.24 -8.28
N PHE A 177 -11.63 -0.94 -7.06
CA PHE A 177 -10.25 -0.57 -6.79
C PHE A 177 -9.52 -1.76 -6.18
N GLN A 178 -8.33 -2.07 -6.67
CA GLN A 178 -7.56 -3.21 -6.18
C GLN A 178 -6.17 -2.76 -5.76
N LEU A 179 -5.82 -3.13 -4.53
CA LEU A 179 -4.51 -2.91 -3.96
C LEU A 179 -3.80 -4.25 -3.86
N THR A 180 -2.85 -4.46 -4.76
CA THR A 180 -2.04 -5.68 -4.90
C THR A 180 -0.66 -5.46 -4.26
N PRO A 181 0.19 -6.50 -4.10
CA PRO A 181 1.51 -6.30 -3.48
C PRO A 181 2.47 -5.41 -4.28
N ARG A 182 2.21 -5.19 -5.58
CA ARG A 182 3.10 -4.44 -6.48
C ARG A 182 2.43 -3.25 -7.16
N TYR A 183 1.10 -3.29 -7.30
CA TYR A 183 0.33 -2.30 -8.05
C TYR A 183 -0.90 -1.81 -7.29
N VAL A 184 -1.22 -0.55 -7.50
CA VAL A 184 -2.54 0.04 -7.28
C VAL A 184 -3.27 0.03 -8.61
N ILE A 185 -4.49 -0.50 -8.63
CA ILE A 185 -5.24 -0.75 -9.87
C ILE A 185 -6.64 -0.20 -9.70
N ASP A 186 -7.07 0.57 -10.69
CA ASP A 186 -8.42 1.09 -10.84
C ASP A 186 -9.06 0.43 -12.07
N ILE A 187 -10.22 -0.18 -11.87
CA ILE A 187 -10.95 -0.95 -12.89
C ILE A 187 -12.35 -0.37 -13.00
N ASP A 188 -12.58 0.36 -14.09
CA ASP A 188 -13.88 0.87 -14.50
C ASP A 188 -14.48 -0.08 -15.54
N ARG A 189 -15.66 -0.62 -15.27
CA ARG A 189 -16.31 -1.62 -16.15
C ARG A 189 -17.70 -1.17 -16.51
N ARG A 190 -17.88 -0.84 -17.80
CA ARG A 190 -19.21 -0.47 -18.29
C ARG A 190 -20.18 -1.65 -18.14
N PRO A 191 -21.47 -1.38 -17.85
CA PRO A 191 -22.50 -2.40 -17.78
C PRO A 191 -22.52 -3.31 -19.01
N PHE A 192 -22.90 -4.57 -18.82
CA PHE A 192 -23.10 -5.56 -19.91
C PHE A 192 -21.90 -5.80 -20.83
N GLY A 193 -20.67 -5.46 -20.40
CA GLY A 193 -19.46 -5.76 -21.16
C GLY A 193 -19.17 -4.80 -22.32
N PHE A 194 -19.81 -3.63 -22.35
CA PHE A 194 -19.56 -2.61 -23.39
C PHE A 194 -18.18 -1.93 -23.32
N GLY A 195 -17.34 -2.28 -22.35
CA GLY A 195 -15.95 -1.81 -22.25
C GLY A 195 -15.36 -1.96 -20.84
N GLU A 196 -14.04 -2.11 -20.78
CA GLU A 196 -13.26 -2.08 -19.54
C GLU A 196 -12.12 -1.07 -19.70
N SER A 197 -11.99 -0.15 -18.73
CA SER A 197 -10.86 0.75 -18.60
C SER A 197 -10.10 0.35 -17.34
N ARG A 198 -8.80 0.08 -17.49
CA ARG A 198 -7.94 -0.35 -16.40
C ARG A 198 -6.73 0.58 -16.30
N LYS A 199 -6.63 1.30 -15.20
CA LYS A 199 -5.46 2.12 -14.86
C LYS A 199 -4.66 1.40 -13.79
N GLN A 200 -3.34 1.32 -13.97
CA GLN A 200 -2.46 0.67 -13.01
C GLN A 200 -1.24 1.54 -12.74
N ALA A 201 -0.82 1.58 -11.48
CA ALA A 201 0.38 2.27 -11.03
C ALA A 201 1.19 1.35 -10.12
N GLN A 202 2.51 1.31 -10.30
CA GLN A 202 3.38 0.56 -9.38
C GLN A 202 3.49 1.26 -8.03
N LEU A 203 3.59 0.48 -6.96
CA LEU A 203 3.77 1.02 -5.60
C LEU A 203 5.05 1.86 -5.46
N SER A 204 6.10 1.52 -6.22
CA SER A 204 7.34 2.30 -6.29
C SER A 204 7.15 3.71 -6.84
N ASP A 205 6.21 3.86 -7.77
CA ASP A 205 6.02 5.09 -8.55
C ASP A 205 5.08 6.07 -7.85
N ILE A 206 4.41 5.63 -6.77
CA ILE A 206 3.54 6.47 -5.96
C ILE A 206 4.37 7.52 -5.23
N GLN A 207 4.08 8.79 -5.48
CA GLN A 207 4.72 9.92 -4.81
C GLN A 207 3.92 10.34 -3.58
N ASN A 208 2.62 10.53 -3.78
CA ASN A 208 1.72 11.07 -2.77
C ASN A 208 0.38 10.35 -2.81
N VAL A 209 -0.24 10.21 -1.64
CA VAL A 209 -1.58 9.64 -1.48
C VAL A 209 -2.34 10.57 -0.56
N ASN A 210 -3.39 11.19 -1.06
CA ASN A 210 -4.22 12.11 -0.29
C ASN A 210 -5.63 11.55 -0.12
N ALA A 211 -6.18 11.65 1.09
CA ALA A 211 -7.52 11.21 1.43
C ALA A 211 -8.38 12.43 1.77
N ASP A 212 -9.48 12.61 1.05
CA ASP A 212 -10.36 13.78 1.21
C ASP A 212 -11.81 13.36 1.48
N ARG A 213 -12.51 14.14 2.31
CA ARG A 213 -13.95 14.00 2.58
C ARG A 213 -14.61 15.35 2.32
N PRO A 214 -15.26 15.55 1.16
CA PRO A 214 -15.59 16.91 0.71
C PRO A 214 -16.68 17.60 1.54
N ASN A 215 -17.61 16.84 2.15
CA ASN A 215 -18.82 17.39 2.78
C ASN A 215 -19.07 16.83 4.20
N LEU A 216 -19.93 17.49 4.98
CA LEU A 216 -20.36 17.02 6.30
C LEU A 216 -20.97 15.60 6.26
N LEU A 217 -21.76 15.29 5.23
CA LEU A 217 -22.31 13.95 5.03
C LEU A 217 -21.21 12.91 4.75
N ALA A 218 -20.18 13.29 3.98
CA ALA A 218 -19.03 12.44 3.70
C ALA A 218 -18.25 12.11 4.98
N THR A 219 -18.11 13.09 5.87
CA THR A 219 -17.52 12.90 7.20
C THR A 219 -18.41 12.03 8.09
N MET A 220 -19.71 12.27 8.12
CA MET A 220 -20.63 11.53 8.98
C MET A 220 -20.73 10.05 8.59
N PHE A 221 -20.78 9.75 7.30
CA PHE A 221 -20.87 8.40 6.79
C PHE A 221 -19.51 7.79 6.43
N ASN A 222 -18.41 8.47 6.78
CA ASN A 222 -17.02 8.08 6.52
C ASN A 222 -16.76 7.57 5.09
N TYR A 223 -17.21 8.31 4.08
CA TYR A 223 -16.86 8.06 2.68
C TYR A 223 -16.12 9.28 2.09
N GLY A 224 -15.37 9.07 1.03
CA GLY A 224 -14.62 10.17 0.41
C GLY A 224 -13.81 9.76 -0.81
N PHE A 225 -12.79 10.55 -1.12
CA PHE A 225 -11.93 10.39 -2.28
C PHE A 225 -10.50 10.04 -1.83
N VAL A 226 -9.80 9.24 -2.63
CA VAL A 226 -8.36 9.02 -2.45
C VAL A 226 -7.65 9.35 -3.76
N TYR A 227 -6.77 10.34 -3.72
CA TYR A 227 -5.96 10.78 -4.85
C TYR A 227 -4.58 10.15 -4.76
N VAL A 228 -4.21 9.32 -5.73
CA VAL A 228 -2.91 8.68 -5.83
C VAL A 228 -2.14 9.34 -6.97
N GLU A 229 -1.11 10.10 -6.59
CA GLU A 229 -0.24 10.81 -7.53
C GLU A 229 1.00 9.96 -7.82
N THR A 230 1.29 9.77 -9.09
CA THR A 230 2.38 8.90 -9.55
C THR A 230 3.45 9.68 -10.28
N ALA A 231 4.70 9.24 -10.13
CA ALA A 231 5.82 9.77 -10.88
C ALA A 231 5.75 9.36 -12.36
N GLY A 232 6.12 10.28 -13.26
CA GLY A 232 6.39 9.98 -14.67
C GLY A 232 5.15 9.92 -15.57
N THR A 233 5.14 8.97 -16.51
CA THR A 233 4.11 8.78 -17.55
C THR A 233 2.90 7.96 -17.09
N ASN A 234 2.91 7.43 -15.86
CA ASN A 234 1.77 6.69 -15.31
C ASN A 234 0.59 7.64 -15.05
N ALA A 235 -0.63 7.16 -15.28
CA ALA A 235 -1.83 7.95 -15.03
C ALA A 235 -2.07 8.10 -13.52
N ASN A 236 -2.35 9.32 -13.07
CA ASN A 236 -2.87 9.57 -11.73
C ASN A 236 -4.16 8.77 -11.53
N ILE A 237 -4.29 8.14 -10.37
CA ILE A 237 -5.42 7.29 -10.03
C ILE A 237 -6.25 8.01 -8.96
N THR A 238 -7.55 8.11 -9.18
CA THR A 238 -8.48 8.74 -8.22
C THR A 238 -9.53 7.72 -7.83
N PHE A 239 -9.62 7.44 -6.54
CA PHE A 239 -10.63 6.57 -5.99
C PHE A 239 -11.80 7.39 -5.51
N GLU A 240 -12.94 7.22 -6.15
CA GLU A 240 -14.12 8.04 -5.89
C GLU A 240 -15.08 7.35 -4.92
N ASN A 241 -15.57 8.12 -3.95
CA ASN A 241 -16.61 7.73 -3.00
C ASN A 241 -16.36 6.37 -2.31
N VAL A 242 -15.12 6.13 -1.91
CA VAL A 242 -14.69 4.93 -1.20
C VAL A 242 -15.03 4.99 0.28
N VAL A 243 -15.22 3.83 0.88
CA VAL A 243 -15.44 3.69 2.33
C VAL A 243 -14.12 3.88 3.05
N ASP A 244 -14.10 4.77 4.03
CA ASP A 244 -12.95 5.05 4.90
C ASP A 244 -11.66 5.38 4.11
N PRO A 245 -11.60 6.56 3.46
CA PRO A 245 -10.47 6.93 2.60
C PRO A 245 -9.12 6.96 3.36
N ASN A 246 -9.15 7.33 4.65
CA ASN A 246 -7.95 7.35 5.51
C ASN A 246 -7.36 5.94 5.71
N ARG A 247 -8.23 4.92 5.82
CA ARG A 247 -7.77 3.53 5.94
C ARG A 247 -7.15 3.03 4.64
N ILE A 248 -7.73 3.38 3.49
CA ILE A 248 -7.16 3.04 2.19
C ILE A 248 -5.78 3.69 2.01
N GLN A 249 -5.65 4.98 2.34
CA GLN A 249 -4.38 5.69 2.34
C GLN A 249 -3.34 4.98 3.22
N SER A 250 -3.71 4.62 4.45
CA SER A 250 -2.84 3.90 5.38
C SER A 250 -2.41 2.52 4.84
N ASP A 251 -3.35 1.79 4.21
CA ASP A 251 -3.08 0.48 3.60
C ASP A 251 -2.14 0.60 2.38
N ILE A 252 -2.27 1.67 1.58
CA ILE A 252 -1.35 1.96 0.46
C ILE A 252 0.04 2.26 1.00
N PHE A 253 0.17 3.15 2.01
CA PHE A 253 1.47 3.47 2.60
C PHE A 253 2.15 2.25 3.22
N LYS A 254 1.40 1.44 3.97
CA LYS A 254 1.91 0.20 4.57
C LYS A 254 2.45 -0.75 3.51
N ARG A 255 1.69 -0.98 2.43
CA ARG A 255 2.15 -1.88 1.36
C ARG A 255 3.30 -1.30 0.56
N ARG A 256 3.34 0.02 0.34
CA ARG A 256 4.47 0.71 -0.30
C ARG A 256 5.75 0.48 0.50
N GLU A 257 5.71 0.65 1.82
CA GLU A 257 6.88 0.42 2.67
C GLU A 257 7.31 -1.05 2.65
N GLN A 258 6.37 -1.98 2.71
CA GLN A 258 6.65 -3.43 2.59
C GLN A 258 7.30 -3.76 1.25
N PHE A 259 6.80 -3.20 0.15
CA PHE A 259 7.35 -3.40 -1.18
C PHE A 259 8.79 -2.85 -1.28
N LEU A 260 9.03 -1.62 -0.81
CA LEU A 260 10.37 -1.00 -0.81
C LEU A 260 11.35 -1.78 0.08
N GLN A 261 10.91 -2.26 1.24
CA GLN A 261 11.74 -3.09 2.11
C GLN A 261 12.12 -4.41 1.43
N GLN A 262 11.17 -5.11 0.81
CA GLN A 262 11.46 -6.33 0.04
C GLN A 262 12.43 -6.06 -1.11
N GLN A 263 12.28 -4.93 -1.80
CA GLN A 263 13.19 -4.52 -2.85
C GLN A 263 14.62 -4.28 -2.32
N ARG A 264 14.77 -3.55 -1.21
CA ARG A 264 16.07 -3.32 -0.55
C ARG A 264 16.76 -4.62 -0.14
N VAL A 265 16.00 -5.59 0.37
CA VAL A 265 16.53 -6.92 0.74
C VAL A 265 17.03 -7.67 -0.50
N ARG A 266 16.24 -7.70 -1.58
CA ARG A 266 16.62 -8.36 -2.85
C ARG A 266 17.84 -7.71 -3.49
N GLU A 267 17.90 -6.38 -3.52
CA GLU A 267 19.07 -5.65 -4.02
C GLU A 267 20.31 -5.93 -3.16
N GLY A 268 20.15 -5.99 -1.83
CA GLY A 268 21.21 -6.40 -0.91
C GLY A 268 21.72 -7.82 -1.19
N GLU A 269 20.81 -8.77 -1.44
CA GLU A 269 21.17 -10.14 -1.84
C GLU A 269 21.93 -10.20 -3.16
N GLN A 270 21.51 -9.42 -4.15
CA GLN A 270 22.19 -9.35 -5.45
C GLN A 270 23.60 -8.77 -5.30
N ARG A 271 23.76 -7.64 -4.58
CA ARG A 271 25.07 -7.06 -4.29
C ARG A 271 26.00 -8.04 -3.59
N ARG A 272 25.50 -8.81 -2.63
CA ARG A 272 26.29 -9.85 -1.94
C ARG A 272 26.79 -10.94 -2.89
N LYS A 273 25.98 -11.36 -3.86
CA LYS A 273 26.40 -12.32 -4.89
C LYS A 273 27.48 -11.73 -5.82
N GLU A 274 27.33 -10.47 -6.23
CA GLU A 274 28.33 -9.78 -7.04
C GLU A 274 29.68 -9.67 -6.34
N TYR A 275 29.70 -9.39 -5.02
CA TYR A 275 30.94 -9.37 -4.25
C TYR A 275 31.62 -10.73 -4.17
N ALA A 276 30.86 -11.82 -4.03
CA ALA A 276 31.42 -13.17 -4.04
C ALA A 276 32.11 -13.47 -5.38
N VAL A 277 31.48 -13.13 -6.50
CA VAL A 277 32.07 -13.28 -7.85
C VAL A 277 33.32 -12.41 -8.02
N LEU A 278 33.28 -11.17 -7.56
CA LEU A 278 34.44 -10.27 -7.64
C LEU A 278 35.64 -10.80 -6.83
N LEU A 279 35.38 -11.40 -5.65
CA LEU A 279 36.41 -12.04 -4.83
C LEU A 279 37.00 -13.27 -5.52
N ASP A 280 36.17 -14.07 -6.21
CA ASP A 280 36.64 -15.21 -7.01
C ASP A 280 37.54 -14.76 -8.16
N VAL A 281 37.08 -13.80 -8.96
CA VAL A 281 37.88 -13.21 -10.06
C VAL A 281 39.19 -12.60 -9.54
N TYR A 282 39.14 -11.89 -8.41
CA TYR A 282 40.33 -11.33 -7.76
C TYR A 282 41.32 -12.41 -7.34
N LYS A 283 40.83 -13.49 -6.73
CA LYS A 283 41.64 -14.63 -6.31
C LYS A 283 42.31 -15.29 -7.52
N GLN A 284 41.54 -15.59 -8.57
CA GLN A 284 42.05 -16.17 -9.82
C GLN A 284 43.13 -15.28 -10.49
N ALA A 285 42.91 -13.97 -10.53
CA ALA A 285 43.87 -13.04 -11.13
C ALA A 285 45.17 -12.93 -10.32
N THR A 286 45.08 -13.07 -8.99
CA THR A 286 46.23 -13.11 -8.09
C THR A 286 47.01 -14.42 -8.27
N GLU A 287 46.33 -15.56 -8.37
CA GLU A 287 46.94 -16.87 -8.65
C GLU A 287 47.64 -16.92 -10.03
N GLN A 288 47.17 -16.12 -11.00
CA GLN A 288 47.80 -15.98 -12.31
C GLN A 288 48.91 -14.93 -12.36
N GLU A 289 49.29 -14.32 -11.23
CA GLU A 289 50.25 -13.21 -11.13
C GLU A 289 49.91 -12.01 -12.02
N ARG A 290 48.63 -11.84 -12.40
CA ARG A 290 48.17 -10.75 -13.29
C ARG A 290 47.92 -9.44 -12.57
N ILE A 291 47.93 -9.43 -11.25
CA ILE A 291 47.75 -8.22 -10.43
C ILE A 291 49.11 -7.81 -9.86
N PRO A 292 49.64 -6.62 -10.20
CA PRO A 292 50.89 -6.15 -9.62
C PRO A 292 50.71 -5.88 -8.12
N ASN A 293 51.73 -6.20 -7.33
CA ASN A 293 51.75 -5.88 -5.91
C ASN A 293 51.59 -4.37 -5.72
N ARG A 294 50.77 -3.97 -4.72
CA ARG A 294 50.67 -2.56 -4.33
C ARG A 294 52.06 -2.04 -4.00
N THR A 295 52.54 -1.06 -4.75
CA THR A 295 53.61 -0.18 -4.29
C THR A 295 53.11 0.50 -3.01
N ARG A 296 53.84 0.33 -1.91
CA ARG A 296 53.52 1.04 -0.67
C ARG A 296 53.63 2.55 -0.94
N PRO A 297 52.71 3.37 -0.39
CA PRO A 297 52.80 4.82 -0.51
C PRO A 297 54.09 5.36 0.12
#